data_AF-A0A258FA73-F1
#
_entry.id   AF-A0A258FA73-F1
#
_cell.length_a   1.000
_cell.length_b   1.000
_cell.length_c   1.000
_cell.angle_alpha   90.00
_cell.angle_beta   90.00
_cell.angle_gamma   90.00
#
_symmetry.space_group_name_H-M   'P 1'
#
loop_
_entity.id
_entity.type
_entity.pdbx_description
1 polymer ?
#
loop_
_entity_poly.entity_id
_entity_poly.type
_entity_poly.pdbx_seq_one_letter_code
_entity_poly.pdbx_strand_id
1 'polypeptide(L)'
;RAGLLWESEEGDQVFANVTRSVEPPNFSALSPTAGGYQPLVPQEAVTWEVGTRGRRGPVTWDVTAYRADLNHELLNFVIDNALGIPASTFNAGPTVHQGIEAGLDWRIAPQWRLRQTYAFSDFYFDGDKVYGDNDLPVVPPHLYRAELRYDHPAGWFVAPSVEWSMADSWVDYANTLKSPAYTVANLNMGWTVRRGLTVFADVRNLFDEAYISNFSAVTDASLPSISTAVFFPGEGRSAYVGIRMSY
;
A
#
# COMPACT_ATOMS: atom_id res chain seq x y z
N ARG A 1 8.73 -11.75 20.97
CA ARG A 1 7.34 -11.22 20.82
C ARG A 1 6.59 -11.45 22.12
N ALA A 2 5.77 -10.49 22.54
CA ALA A 2 4.81 -10.62 23.64
C ALA A 2 3.50 -9.97 23.21
N GLY A 3 2.36 -10.45 23.70
CA GLY A 3 1.07 -9.88 23.32
C GLY A 3 -0.05 -10.26 24.27
N LEU A 4 -1.10 -9.45 24.24
CA LEU A 4 -2.34 -9.61 24.97
C LEU A 4 -3.48 -9.71 23.95
N LEU A 5 -4.40 -10.62 24.20
CA LEU A 5 -5.62 -10.80 23.42
C LEU A 5 -6.76 -10.96 24.40
N TRP A 6 -7.78 -10.12 24.26
CA TRP A 6 -9.07 -10.30 24.87
C TRP A 6 -10.07 -10.65 23.79
N GLU A 7 -10.93 -11.64 24.07
CA GLU A 7 -12.00 -12.07 23.18
C GLU A 7 -13.33 -12.05 23.95
N SER A 8 -14.34 -11.44 23.36
CA SER A 8 -15.70 -11.40 23.90
C SER A 8 -16.46 -12.72 23.64
N GLU A 9 -17.56 -12.96 24.35
CA GLU A 9 -18.45 -14.11 24.07
C GLU A 9 -19.02 -14.09 22.65
N GLU A 10 -19.12 -12.91 22.03
CA GLU A 10 -19.59 -12.71 20.66
C GLU A 10 -18.49 -12.94 19.61
N GLY A 11 -17.24 -13.20 20.03
CA GLY A 11 -16.09 -13.49 19.15
C GLY A 11 -15.30 -12.26 18.69
N ASP A 12 -15.65 -11.05 19.15
CA ASP A 12 -14.84 -9.86 18.89
C ASP A 12 -13.57 -9.88 19.71
N GLN A 13 -12.48 -9.41 19.10
CA GLN A 13 -11.16 -9.42 19.67
C GLN A 13 -10.62 -8.00 19.81
N VAL A 14 -9.93 -7.77 20.93
CA VAL A 14 -9.06 -6.60 21.17
C VAL A 14 -7.69 -7.14 21.49
N PHE A 15 -6.67 -6.64 20.81
CA PHE A 15 -5.31 -7.13 20.95
C PHE A 15 -4.31 -6.01 21.09
N ALA A 16 -3.20 -6.32 21.75
CA ALA A 16 -2.00 -5.50 21.76
C ALA A 16 -0.78 -6.40 21.68
N ASN A 17 0.24 -6.06 20.91
CA ASN A 17 1.45 -6.85 20.85
C ASN A 17 2.70 -5.97 20.70
N VAL A 18 3.83 -6.54 21.13
CA VAL A 18 5.17 -6.01 20.90
C VAL A 18 6.05 -7.09 20.30
N THR A 19 6.62 -6.79 19.14
CA THR A 19 7.43 -7.73 18.36
C THR A 19 8.78 -7.11 18.07
N ARG A 20 9.83 -7.94 18.12
CA ARG A 20 11.15 -7.58 17.60
C ARG A 20 11.40 -8.39 16.34
N SER A 21 11.88 -7.75 15.29
CA SER A 21 12.22 -8.38 14.02
C SER A 21 13.65 -8.00 13.60
N VAL A 22 14.23 -8.84 12.75
CA VAL A 22 15.51 -8.62 12.10
C VAL A 22 15.36 -9.00 10.64
N GLU A 23 15.85 -8.15 9.74
CA GLU A 23 15.89 -8.40 8.30
C GLU A 23 17.36 -8.34 7.82
N PRO A 24 17.95 -9.49 7.40
CA PRO A 24 19.27 -9.48 6.81
C PRO A 24 19.24 -8.88 5.38
N PRO A 25 20.33 -8.26 4.90
CA PRO A 25 20.41 -7.79 3.52
C PRO A 25 20.14 -8.92 2.52
N ASN A 26 19.29 -8.66 1.54
CA ASN A 26 19.00 -9.61 0.48
C ASN A 26 20.15 -9.70 -0.54
N PHE A 27 20.13 -10.72 -1.41
CA PHE A 27 21.18 -10.95 -2.40
C PHE A 27 21.41 -9.76 -3.35
N SER A 28 20.33 -9.09 -3.77
CA SER A 28 20.40 -7.93 -4.67
C SER A 28 21.08 -6.74 -3.98
N ALA A 29 20.81 -6.52 -2.69
CA ALA A 29 21.45 -5.47 -1.88
C ALA A 29 22.97 -5.70 -1.71
N LEU A 30 23.40 -6.96 -1.76
CA LEU A 30 24.82 -7.34 -1.71
C LEU A 30 25.49 -7.37 -3.10
N SER A 31 24.74 -7.08 -4.17
CA SER A 31 25.33 -7.00 -5.50
C SER A 31 26.20 -5.73 -5.62
N PRO A 32 27.42 -5.83 -6.17
CA PRO A 32 28.31 -4.68 -6.24
C PRO A 32 27.74 -3.62 -7.18
N THR A 33 27.81 -2.37 -6.74
CA THR A 33 27.50 -1.19 -7.57
C THR A 33 28.80 -0.67 -8.21
N ALA A 34 28.74 0.43 -8.97
CA ALA A 34 29.95 1.10 -9.46
C ALA A 34 30.92 1.51 -8.33
N GLY A 35 30.41 1.70 -7.10
CA GLY A 35 31.19 1.96 -5.88
C GLY A 35 31.68 0.71 -5.14
N GLY A 36 31.42 -0.50 -5.66
CA GLY A 36 31.77 -1.77 -5.02
C GLY A 36 30.68 -2.31 -4.09
N TYR A 37 31.09 -3.18 -3.16
CA TYR A 37 30.20 -3.76 -2.14
C TYR A 37 29.93 -2.74 -1.03
N GLN A 38 28.65 -2.62 -0.65
CA GLN A 38 28.25 -1.81 0.49
C GLN A 38 28.39 -2.63 1.79
N PRO A 39 28.91 -2.04 2.89
CA PRO A 39 29.05 -2.73 4.17
C PRO A 39 27.71 -2.81 4.91
N LEU A 40 26.73 -3.50 4.31
CA LEU A 40 25.38 -3.58 4.85
C LEU A 40 25.31 -4.45 6.09
N VAL A 41 24.56 -3.98 7.08
CA VAL A 41 24.21 -4.73 8.30
C VAL A 41 22.73 -5.10 8.31
N PRO A 42 22.32 -6.12 9.10
CA PRO A 42 20.89 -6.41 9.28
C PRO A 42 20.13 -5.21 9.85
N GLN A 43 18.94 -5.00 9.31
CA GLN A 43 17.95 -4.09 9.87
C GLN A 43 17.27 -4.73 11.08
N GLU A 44 16.97 -3.93 12.09
CA GLU A 44 16.25 -4.36 13.29
C GLU A 44 15.05 -3.46 13.53
N ALA A 45 13.94 -4.01 14.02
CA ALA A 45 12.79 -3.20 14.39
C ALA A 45 12.14 -3.68 15.69
N VAL A 46 11.58 -2.74 16.43
CA VAL A 46 10.63 -2.99 17.52
C VAL A 46 9.29 -2.43 17.10
N THR A 47 8.28 -3.28 17.00
CA THR A 47 6.93 -2.90 16.57
C THR A 47 5.95 -3.08 17.72
N TRP A 48 5.17 -2.05 17.98
CA TRP A 48 4.00 -2.08 18.86
C TRP A 48 2.75 -1.96 18.02
N GLU A 49 1.77 -2.81 18.31
CA GLU A 49 0.48 -2.81 17.64
C GLU A 49 -0.63 -2.87 18.68
N VAL A 50 -1.71 -2.16 18.43
CA VAL A 50 -2.96 -2.26 19.18
C VAL A 50 -4.12 -2.21 18.21
N GLY A 51 -5.11 -3.08 18.39
CA GLY A 51 -6.20 -3.16 17.44
C GLY A 51 -7.41 -3.93 17.93
N THR A 52 -8.44 -3.92 17.09
CA THR A 52 -9.66 -4.69 17.27
C THR A 52 -10.07 -5.31 15.95
N ARG A 53 -10.58 -6.54 16.02
CA ARG A 53 -11.15 -7.24 14.88
C ARG A 53 -12.36 -8.04 15.33
N GLY A 54 -13.33 -8.23 14.46
CA GLY A 54 -14.54 -8.94 14.86
C GLY A 54 -15.58 -9.02 13.77
N ARG A 55 -16.68 -9.67 14.12
CA ARG A 55 -17.84 -9.79 13.24
C ARG A 55 -19.11 -9.75 14.08
N ARG A 56 -19.90 -8.70 13.88
CA ARG A 56 -21.24 -8.55 14.46
C ARG A 56 -22.29 -8.45 13.37
N GLY A 57 -23.14 -9.47 13.29
CA GLY A 57 -24.22 -9.54 12.32
C GLY A 57 -23.75 -9.33 10.87
N PRO A 58 -24.14 -8.23 10.19
CA PRO A 58 -23.73 -7.95 8.82
C PRO A 58 -22.37 -7.26 8.68
N VAL A 59 -21.68 -6.94 9.77
CA VAL A 59 -20.43 -6.16 9.77
C VAL A 59 -19.26 -7.02 10.21
N THR A 60 -18.18 -7.00 9.43
CA THR A 60 -16.85 -7.49 9.80
C THR A 60 -15.88 -6.31 9.74
N TRP A 61 -15.02 -6.18 10.75
CA TRP A 61 -14.02 -5.12 10.80
C TRP A 61 -12.66 -5.66 11.26
N ASP A 62 -11.61 -4.93 10.89
CA ASP A 62 -10.27 -5.05 11.45
C ASP A 62 -9.68 -3.63 11.48
N VAL A 63 -9.26 -3.15 12.65
CA VAL A 63 -8.65 -1.84 12.82
C VAL A 63 -7.43 -1.98 13.71
N THR A 64 -6.28 -1.54 13.22
CA THR A 64 -4.99 -1.65 13.90
C THR A 64 -4.26 -0.32 13.82
N ALA A 65 -3.78 0.17 14.96
CA ALA A 65 -2.79 1.23 15.03
C ALA A 65 -1.44 0.60 15.36
N TYR A 66 -0.38 1.07 14.70
CA TYR A 66 0.95 0.54 14.89
C TYR A 66 2.00 1.65 14.95
N ARG A 67 3.11 1.32 15.59
CA ARG A 67 4.36 2.07 15.55
C ARG A 67 5.50 1.08 15.51
N ALA A 68 6.43 1.27 14.58
CA ALA A 68 7.67 0.52 14.51
C ALA A 68 8.84 1.51 14.57
N ASP A 69 9.73 1.31 15.53
CA ASP A 69 11.00 2.03 15.58
C ASP A 69 12.06 1.09 14.95
N LEU A 70 12.70 1.54 13.87
CA LEU A 70 13.66 0.76 13.10
C LEU A 70 15.07 1.33 13.25
N ASN A 71 16.05 0.42 13.21
CA ASN A 71 17.47 0.74 13.18
C ASN A 71 18.12 0.07 12.00
N HIS A 72 19.05 0.78 11.35
CA HIS A 72 19.76 0.32 10.16
C HIS A 72 18.81 -0.08 9.03
N GLU A 73 17.74 0.69 8.81
CA GLU A 73 16.76 0.34 7.78
C GLU A 73 17.41 0.24 6.41
N LEU A 74 17.16 -0.85 5.69
CA LEU A 74 17.72 -1.12 4.37
C LEU A 74 16.90 -0.39 3.30
N LEU A 75 17.21 0.89 3.11
CA LEU A 75 16.55 1.75 2.14
C LEU A 75 17.22 1.70 0.78
N ASN A 76 16.45 1.98 -0.28
CA ASN A 76 16.92 1.96 -1.66
C ASN A 76 16.71 3.31 -2.34
N PHE A 77 17.61 3.67 -3.24
CA PHE A 77 17.45 4.83 -4.13
C PHE A 77 17.98 4.54 -5.52
N VAL A 78 17.40 5.19 -6.53
CA VAL A 78 17.91 5.15 -7.90
C VAL A 78 18.76 6.38 -8.16
N ILE A 79 19.90 6.18 -8.84
CA ILE A 79 20.79 7.27 -9.27
C ILE A 79 20.38 7.74 -10.68
N ASP A 80 20.24 6.77 -11.60
CA ASP A 80 19.75 7.01 -12.94
C ASP A 80 19.03 5.77 -13.50
N ASN A 81 17.71 5.86 -13.60
CA ASN A 81 16.86 4.79 -14.14
C ASN A 81 17.05 4.61 -15.66
N ALA A 82 17.38 5.68 -16.39
CA ALA A 82 17.52 5.64 -17.85
C ALA A 82 18.80 4.90 -18.29
N LEU A 83 19.81 4.88 -17.44
CA LEU A 83 21.05 4.12 -17.64
C LEU A 83 20.95 2.66 -17.15
N GLY A 84 19.80 2.25 -16.62
CA GLY A 84 19.58 0.89 -16.10
C GLY A 84 20.46 0.56 -14.89
N ILE A 85 20.92 1.56 -14.15
CA ILE A 85 21.73 1.36 -12.94
C ILE A 85 20.78 0.88 -11.84
N PRO A 86 21.01 -0.31 -11.24
CA PRO A 86 20.17 -0.81 -10.16
C PRO A 86 20.09 0.19 -9.00
N ALA A 87 18.95 0.20 -8.31
CA ALA A 87 18.82 0.96 -7.07
C ALA A 87 19.91 0.52 -6.08
N SER A 88 20.60 1.49 -5.47
CA SER A 88 21.60 1.21 -4.44
C SER A 88 20.90 1.09 -3.09
N THR A 89 21.27 0.05 -2.32
CA THR A 89 20.80 -0.14 -0.94
C THR A 89 21.79 0.49 0.04
N PHE A 90 21.28 1.10 1.10
CA PHE A 90 22.06 1.61 2.24
C PHE A 90 21.34 1.34 3.56
N ASN A 91 22.09 1.25 4.67
CA ASN A 91 21.49 1.29 5.99
C ASN A 91 21.27 2.75 6.39
N ALA A 92 20.00 3.13 6.58
CA ALA A 92 19.61 4.43 7.09
C ALA A 92 19.94 4.58 8.58
N GLY A 93 19.89 5.83 9.06
CA GLY A 93 19.76 6.12 10.48
C GLY A 93 18.46 5.55 11.07
N PRO A 94 18.15 5.86 12.33
CA PRO A 94 16.87 5.50 12.93
C PRO A 94 15.70 6.03 12.09
N THR A 95 14.67 5.22 11.92
CA THR A 95 13.42 5.58 11.24
C THR A 95 12.23 5.10 12.07
N VAL A 96 11.09 5.76 11.87
CA VAL A 96 9.84 5.43 12.54
C VAL A 96 8.78 5.19 11.49
N HIS A 97 8.13 4.02 11.54
CA HIS A 97 6.97 3.71 10.71
C HIS A 97 5.75 3.59 11.61
N GLN A 98 4.86 4.57 11.55
CA GLN A 98 3.61 4.53 12.32
C GLN A 98 2.39 4.76 11.44
N GLY A 99 1.24 4.30 11.90
CA GLY A 99 0.05 4.37 11.08
C GLY A 99 -1.18 3.70 11.65
N ILE A 100 -2.24 3.73 10.83
CA ILE A 100 -3.50 3.05 11.08
C ILE A 100 -3.87 2.25 9.84
N GLU A 101 -4.25 1.00 10.03
CA GLU A 101 -4.88 0.17 9.02
C GLU A 101 -6.32 -0.12 9.46
N ALA A 102 -7.27 0.06 8.57
CA ALA A 102 -8.67 -0.19 8.84
C ALA A 102 -9.34 -0.89 7.65
N GLY A 103 -10.01 -2.00 7.92
CA GLY A 103 -10.82 -2.76 6.99
C GLY A 103 -12.26 -2.87 7.47
N LEU A 104 -13.21 -2.74 6.55
CA LEU A 104 -14.64 -2.88 6.81
C LEU A 104 -15.31 -3.66 5.68
N ASP A 105 -16.02 -4.72 6.05
CA ASP A 105 -16.90 -5.47 5.16
C ASP A 105 -18.31 -5.44 5.74
N TRP A 106 -19.22 -4.76 5.04
CA TRP A 106 -20.57 -4.52 5.51
C TRP A 106 -21.61 -5.00 4.49
N ARG A 107 -22.36 -6.03 4.86
CA ARG A 107 -23.56 -6.44 4.14
C ARG A 107 -24.76 -5.57 4.55
N ILE A 108 -24.84 -4.38 3.97
CA ILE A 108 -25.88 -3.37 4.23
C ILE A 108 -27.29 -3.98 4.13
N ALA A 109 -27.50 -4.83 3.12
CA ALA A 109 -28.73 -5.59 2.89
C ALA A 109 -28.39 -6.90 2.16
N PRO A 110 -29.33 -7.86 1.99
CA PRO A 110 -29.03 -9.15 1.34
C PRO A 110 -28.38 -9.02 -0.05
N GLN A 111 -28.72 -7.97 -0.80
CA GLN A 111 -28.21 -7.68 -2.14
C GLN A 111 -27.08 -6.64 -2.16
N TRP A 112 -26.79 -5.96 -1.05
CA TRP A 112 -25.86 -4.83 -1.00
C TRP A 112 -24.69 -5.14 -0.08
N ARG A 113 -23.48 -5.04 -0.62
CA ARG A 113 -22.24 -5.23 0.14
C ARG A 113 -21.29 -4.07 -0.13
N LEU A 114 -20.80 -3.45 0.93
CA LEU A 114 -19.78 -2.42 0.91
C LEU A 114 -18.50 -2.98 1.50
N ARG A 115 -17.40 -2.90 0.75
CA ARG A 115 -16.05 -3.26 1.23
C ARG A 115 -15.18 -2.03 1.19
N GLN A 116 -14.43 -1.79 2.26
CA GLN A 116 -13.57 -0.63 2.40
C GLN A 116 -12.26 -1.02 3.07
N THR A 117 -11.17 -0.41 2.63
CA THR A 117 -9.88 -0.45 3.31
C THR A 117 -9.29 0.95 3.33
N TYR A 118 -8.68 1.33 4.44
CA TYR A 118 -7.99 2.59 4.64
C TYR A 118 -6.65 2.32 5.31
N ALA A 119 -5.61 2.96 4.80
CA ALA A 119 -4.28 2.98 5.41
C ALA A 119 -3.85 4.44 5.57
N PHE A 120 -3.46 4.78 6.80
CA PHE A 120 -2.71 5.98 7.12
C PHE A 120 -1.27 5.58 7.43
N SER A 121 -0.31 6.21 6.77
CA SER A 121 1.13 5.95 6.93
C SER A 121 1.86 7.26 7.20
N ASP A 122 2.58 7.30 8.30
CA ASP A 122 3.41 8.41 8.75
C ASP A 122 4.81 7.85 9.04
N PHE A 123 5.63 7.83 7.99
CA PHE A 123 6.95 7.18 7.99
C PHE A 123 8.01 8.26 7.83
N TYR A 124 8.96 8.33 8.75
CA TYR A 124 9.93 9.43 8.78
C TYR A 124 11.27 8.99 9.38
N PHE A 125 12.34 9.74 9.08
CA PHE A 125 13.63 9.61 9.74
C PHE A 125 13.57 10.15 11.18
N ASP A 126 14.30 9.57 12.13
CA ASP A 126 14.42 10.10 13.50
C ASP A 126 15.84 10.63 13.73
N GLY A 127 16.01 11.94 13.50
CA GLY A 127 17.28 12.64 13.68
C GLY A 127 18.39 12.22 12.72
N ASP A 128 18.06 11.91 11.45
CA ASP A 128 19.06 11.55 10.45
C ASP A 128 20.03 12.73 10.18
N LYS A 129 21.31 12.40 9.94
CA LYS A 129 22.36 13.42 9.77
C LYS A 129 22.24 14.23 8.50
N VAL A 130 21.64 13.66 7.45
CA VAL A 130 21.49 14.28 6.13
C VAL A 130 20.06 14.74 5.93
N TYR A 131 19.09 13.89 6.28
CA TYR A 131 17.68 14.11 6.01
C TYR A 131 16.88 14.60 7.23
N GLY A 132 17.48 14.72 8.41
CA GLY A 132 16.79 15.19 9.61
C GLY A 132 15.61 14.30 9.97
N ASP A 133 14.44 14.92 10.14
CA ASP A 133 13.17 14.24 10.42
C ASP A 133 12.25 14.18 9.19
N ASN A 134 12.83 14.16 7.98
CA ASN A 134 12.07 14.10 6.74
C ASN A 134 11.22 12.82 6.63
N ASP A 135 10.12 12.93 5.90
CA ASP A 135 9.24 11.81 5.57
C ASP A 135 9.94 10.85 4.60
N LEU A 136 9.71 9.55 4.77
CA LEU A 136 10.18 8.55 3.82
C LEU A 136 9.37 8.62 2.51
N PRO A 137 10.03 8.53 1.34
CA PRO A 137 9.36 8.62 0.06
C PRO A 137 8.59 7.35 -0.31
N VAL A 138 7.92 7.37 -1.46
CA VAL A 138 7.23 6.24 -2.12
C VAL A 138 5.87 5.88 -1.51
N VAL A 139 5.73 5.92 -0.19
CA VAL A 139 4.48 5.53 0.48
C VAL A 139 3.52 6.72 0.56
N PRO A 140 2.29 6.63 0.02
CA PRO A 140 1.29 7.67 0.21
C PRO A 140 0.81 7.76 1.66
N PRO A 141 0.66 8.96 2.23
CA PRO A 141 0.20 9.10 3.61
C PRO A 141 -1.22 8.55 3.84
N HIS A 142 -2.08 8.64 2.82
CA HIS A 142 -3.47 8.21 2.90
C HIS A 142 -3.85 7.41 1.66
N LEU A 143 -4.11 6.11 1.84
CA LEU A 143 -4.60 5.23 0.78
C LEU A 143 -5.96 4.65 1.17
N TYR A 144 -6.96 4.86 0.32
CA TYR A 144 -8.31 4.34 0.51
C TYR A 144 -8.77 3.56 -0.70
N ARG A 145 -9.41 2.43 -0.45
CA ARG A 145 -10.10 1.64 -1.47
C ARG A 145 -11.49 1.29 -0.99
N ALA A 146 -12.47 1.38 -1.89
CA ALA A 146 -13.82 0.95 -1.60
C ALA A 146 -14.50 0.31 -2.81
N GLU A 147 -15.40 -0.63 -2.55
CA GLU A 147 -16.26 -1.26 -3.55
C GLU A 147 -17.67 -1.37 -2.98
N LEU A 148 -18.66 -0.89 -3.74
CA LEU A 148 -20.06 -1.09 -3.45
C LEU A 148 -20.64 -2.06 -4.46
N ARG A 149 -20.97 -3.27 -4.01
CA ARG A 149 -21.56 -4.32 -4.85
C ARG A 149 -23.06 -4.43 -4.63
N TYR A 150 -23.79 -4.50 -5.73
CA TYR A 150 -25.20 -4.87 -5.79
C TYR A 150 -25.39 -6.18 -6.56
N ASP A 151 -26.00 -7.18 -5.92
CA ASP A 151 -26.36 -8.47 -6.51
C ASP A 151 -27.88 -8.55 -6.72
N HIS A 152 -28.34 -8.52 -7.98
CA HIS A 152 -29.75 -8.60 -8.32
C HIS A 152 -30.26 -10.05 -8.35
N PRO A 153 -31.48 -10.34 -7.87
CA PRO A 153 -32.05 -11.70 -7.88
C PRO A 153 -32.14 -12.38 -9.26
N ALA A 154 -32.14 -11.59 -10.34
CA ALA A 154 -32.08 -12.10 -11.72
C ALA A 154 -30.68 -12.61 -12.14
N GLY A 155 -29.70 -12.62 -11.23
CA GLY A 155 -28.37 -13.20 -11.41
C GLY A 155 -27.33 -12.25 -11.95
N TRP A 156 -27.65 -10.97 -12.17
CA TRP A 156 -26.69 -9.94 -12.56
C TRP A 156 -26.22 -9.13 -11.35
N PHE A 157 -25.04 -8.54 -11.48
CA PHE A 157 -24.46 -7.69 -10.45
C PHE A 157 -23.73 -6.49 -11.07
N VAL A 158 -23.59 -5.45 -10.27
CA VAL A 158 -22.79 -4.25 -10.56
C VAL A 158 -21.97 -3.90 -9.32
N ALA A 159 -20.72 -3.56 -9.51
CA ALA A 159 -19.75 -3.26 -8.46
C ALA A 159 -18.82 -2.12 -8.89
N PRO A 160 -19.23 -0.85 -8.76
CA PRO A 160 -18.30 0.27 -8.79
C PRO A 160 -17.28 0.16 -7.65
N SER A 161 -16.04 0.56 -7.94
CA SER A 161 -14.99 0.68 -6.94
C SER A 161 -14.15 1.94 -7.15
N VAL A 162 -13.45 2.36 -6.10
CA VAL A 162 -12.53 3.48 -6.12
C VAL A 162 -11.22 3.09 -5.45
N GLU A 163 -10.11 3.55 -6.01
CA GLU A 163 -8.82 3.67 -5.36
C GLU A 163 -8.47 5.15 -5.26
N TRP A 164 -8.06 5.60 -4.08
CA TRP A 164 -7.81 7.00 -3.79
C TRP A 164 -6.55 7.15 -2.95
N SER A 165 -5.49 7.66 -3.57
CA SER A 165 -4.32 8.20 -2.89
C SER A 165 -4.62 9.66 -2.56
N MET A 166 -4.98 9.95 -1.31
CA MET A 166 -5.63 11.23 -0.96
C MET A 166 -4.66 12.41 -0.81
N ALA A 167 -3.38 12.11 -0.65
CA ALA A 167 -2.34 13.09 -0.43
C ALA A 167 -1.17 12.83 -1.38
N ASP A 168 -0.43 13.90 -1.66
CA ASP A 168 0.80 13.83 -2.42
C ASP A 168 1.87 13.06 -1.62
N SER A 169 2.64 12.24 -2.32
CA SER A 169 3.70 11.40 -1.73
C SER A 169 5.07 11.95 -2.08
N TRP A 170 6.02 11.94 -1.14
CA TRP A 170 7.39 12.32 -1.45
C TRP A 170 8.07 11.31 -2.39
N VAL A 171 8.87 11.82 -3.31
CA VAL A 171 9.63 11.04 -4.30
C VAL A 171 11.08 10.86 -3.86
N ASP A 172 11.56 11.76 -3.01
CA ASP A 172 12.94 11.81 -2.57
C ASP A 172 13.08 11.95 -1.04
N TYR A 173 14.18 11.42 -0.51
CA TYR A 173 14.50 11.46 0.92
C TYR A 173 14.75 12.90 1.43
N ALA A 174 15.16 13.83 0.55
CA ALA A 174 15.30 15.24 0.87
C ALA A 174 13.97 16.02 0.92
N ASN A 175 12.84 15.38 0.58
CA ASN A 175 11.50 15.96 0.56
C ASN A 175 11.44 17.25 -0.29
N THR A 176 11.93 17.18 -1.54
CA THR A 176 11.95 18.29 -2.48
C THR A 176 11.00 18.09 -3.68
N LEU A 177 10.58 16.85 -3.95
CA LEU A 177 9.69 16.49 -5.05
C LEU A 177 8.55 15.58 -4.57
N LYS A 178 7.33 15.89 -5.03
CA LYS A 178 6.14 15.07 -4.74
C LYS A 178 5.53 14.47 -6.00
N SER A 179 4.97 13.28 -5.84
CA SER A 179 3.99 12.70 -6.75
C SER A 179 2.59 13.13 -6.31
N PRO A 180 1.75 13.65 -7.22
CA PRO A 180 0.41 14.12 -6.87
C PRO A 180 -0.51 12.99 -6.40
N ALA A 181 -1.44 13.36 -5.53
CA ALA A 181 -2.64 12.58 -5.18
C ALA A 181 -3.44 12.20 -6.45
N TYR A 182 -4.17 11.08 -6.39
CA TYR A 182 -5.01 10.63 -7.51
C TYR A 182 -6.22 9.84 -7.03
N THR A 183 -7.25 9.79 -7.88
CA THR A 183 -8.44 8.97 -7.66
C THR A 183 -8.80 8.22 -8.93
N VAL A 184 -8.85 6.90 -8.86
CA VAL A 184 -9.24 6.03 -9.99
C VAL A 184 -10.52 5.30 -9.64
N ALA A 185 -11.55 5.48 -10.47
CA ALA A 185 -12.80 4.74 -10.35
C ALA A 185 -12.86 3.59 -11.37
N ASN A 186 -13.36 2.44 -10.95
CA ASN A 186 -13.53 1.25 -11.77
C ASN A 186 -14.97 0.75 -11.69
N LEU A 187 -15.37 -0.08 -12.64
CA LEU A 187 -16.71 -0.68 -12.70
C LEU A 187 -16.62 -2.14 -13.13
N ASN A 188 -16.94 -3.04 -12.21
CA ASN A 188 -17.12 -4.45 -12.52
C ASN A 188 -18.61 -4.77 -12.62
N MET A 189 -19.02 -5.51 -13.64
CA MET A 189 -20.40 -5.94 -13.82
C MET A 189 -20.46 -7.34 -14.43
N GLY A 190 -21.53 -8.08 -14.19
CA GLY A 190 -21.68 -9.39 -14.79
C GLY A 190 -23.05 -10.00 -14.60
N TRP A 191 -23.29 -11.10 -15.31
CA TRP A 191 -24.56 -11.82 -15.29
C TRP A 191 -24.34 -13.33 -15.34
N THR A 192 -24.87 -14.02 -14.33
CA THR A 192 -25.01 -15.47 -14.32
C THR A 192 -26.22 -15.84 -15.20
N VAL A 193 -25.96 -16.04 -16.49
CA VAL A 193 -27.00 -16.32 -17.51
C VAL A 193 -27.68 -17.67 -17.26
N ARG A 194 -26.92 -18.65 -16.76
CA ARG A 194 -27.42 -19.95 -16.29
C ARG A 194 -26.48 -20.52 -15.24
N ARG A 195 -26.92 -21.55 -14.52
CA ARG A 195 -26.08 -22.24 -13.53
C ARG A 195 -24.75 -22.67 -14.18
N GLY A 196 -23.65 -22.22 -13.60
CA GLY A 196 -22.30 -22.51 -14.08
C GLY A 196 -21.82 -21.70 -15.29
N LEU A 197 -22.56 -20.67 -15.73
CA LEU A 197 -22.12 -19.74 -16.79
C LEU A 197 -22.33 -18.29 -16.37
N THR A 198 -21.22 -17.55 -16.28
CA THR A 198 -21.23 -16.11 -15.99
C THR A 198 -20.50 -15.36 -17.08
N VAL A 199 -21.12 -14.30 -17.61
CA VAL A 199 -20.46 -13.31 -18.47
C VAL A 199 -20.19 -12.07 -17.63
N PHE A 200 -19.03 -11.47 -17.77
CA PHE A 200 -18.67 -10.26 -17.02
C PHE A 200 -17.90 -9.26 -17.88
N ALA A 201 -17.95 -8.01 -17.46
CA ALA A 201 -17.16 -6.91 -17.97
C ALA A 201 -16.48 -6.17 -16.81
N ASP A 202 -15.23 -5.78 -17.00
CA ASP A 202 -14.42 -5.00 -16.06
C ASP A 202 -13.91 -3.76 -16.79
N VAL A 203 -14.40 -2.59 -16.39
CA VAL A 203 -13.93 -1.31 -16.91
C VAL A 203 -13.06 -0.66 -15.85
N ARG A 204 -11.78 -0.50 -16.16
CA ARG A 204 -10.80 0.13 -15.28
C ARG A 204 -10.57 1.57 -15.70
N ASN A 205 -10.34 2.42 -14.71
CA ASN A 205 -10.11 3.84 -14.90
C ASN A 205 -11.22 4.49 -15.77
N LEU A 206 -12.46 4.41 -15.26
CA LEU A 206 -13.69 4.79 -15.96
C LEU A 206 -13.64 6.22 -16.54
N PHE A 207 -12.96 7.12 -15.84
CA PHE A 207 -12.82 8.53 -16.18
C PHE A 207 -11.52 8.87 -16.92
N ASP A 208 -10.68 7.87 -17.22
CA ASP A 208 -9.41 8.05 -17.96
C ASP A 208 -8.45 9.01 -17.27
N GLU A 209 -8.35 8.88 -15.94
CA GLU A 209 -7.44 9.64 -15.10
C GLU A 209 -5.99 9.34 -15.51
N ALA A 210 -5.21 10.39 -15.75
CA ALA A 210 -3.77 10.28 -15.96
C ALA A 210 -3.06 10.41 -14.62
N TYR A 211 -2.65 9.28 -14.04
CA TYR A 211 -2.03 9.22 -12.72
C TYR A 211 -0.70 8.50 -12.74
N ILE A 212 0.06 8.65 -11.65
CA ILE A 212 1.29 7.91 -11.39
C ILE A 212 0.93 6.74 -10.47
N SER A 213 1.08 5.51 -10.97
CA SER A 213 0.74 4.30 -10.19
C SER A 213 1.81 3.97 -9.16
N ASN A 214 3.07 4.23 -9.50
CA ASN A 214 4.22 3.98 -8.65
C ASN A 214 5.42 4.77 -9.17
N PHE A 215 6.42 4.93 -8.31
CA PHE A 215 7.67 5.59 -8.64
C PHE A 215 8.79 5.05 -7.76
N SER A 216 10.03 5.25 -8.18
CA SER A 216 11.22 4.87 -7.40
C SER A 216 11.73 6.04 -6.57
N ALA A 217 12.24 5.76 -5.38
CA ALA A 217 12.86 6.77 -4.54
C ALA A 217 14.18 7.28 -5.14
N VAL A 218 14.45 8.58 -4.98
CA VAL A 218 15.77 9.19 -5.22
C VAL A 218 16.27 9.87 -3.94
N THR A 219 17.53 10.29 -3.91
CA THR A 219 18.11 10.95 -2.73
C THR A 219 17.59 12.37 -2.54
N ASP A 220 17.87 13.24 -3.50
CA ASP A 220 17.48 14.65 -3.50
C ASP A 220 17.19 15.10 -4.93
N ALA A 221 15.91 15.32 -5.23
CA ALA A 221 15.45 15.67 -6.56
C ALA A 221 15.78 17.13 -6.96
N SER A 222 16.26 17.95 -6.03
CA SER A 222 16.72 19.32 -6.32
C SER A 222 18.13 19.36 -6.93
N LEU A 223 18.90 18.28 -6.79
CA LEU A 223 20.26 18.19 -7.31
C LEU A 223 20.27 17.90 -8.83
N PRO A 224 20.97 18.71 -9.66
CA PRO A 224 21.01 18.52 -11.11
C PRO A 224 21.59 17.18 -11.58
N SER A 225 22.34 16.49 -10.72
CA SER A 225 22.94 15.18 -11.01
C SER A 225 21.99 14.00 -10.77
N ILE A 226 20.81 14.23 -10.21
CA ILE A 226 19.84 13.19 -9.87
C ILE A 226 18.74 13.18 -10.95
N SER A 227 18.57 12.02 -11.58
CA SER A 227 17.53 11.84 -12.60
C SER A 227 16.16 11.71 -11.93
N THR A 228 15.19 12.53 -12.37
CA THR A 228 13.79 12.47 -11.91
C THR A 228 12.90 11.61 -12.82
N ALA A 229 13.49 10.88 -13.78
CA ALA A 229 12.79 9.92 -14.64
C ALA A 229 12.45 8.62 -13.88
N VAL A 230 11.70 8.75 -12.79
CA VAL A 230 11.40 7.69 -11.82
C VAL A 230 9.92 7.37 -11.70
N PHE A 231 9.06 8.07 -12.45
CA PHE A 231 7.61 7.89 -12.43
C PHE A 231 7.14 6.84 -13.43
N PHE A 232 6.26 5.95 -12.99
CA PHE A 232 5.58 4.99 -13.85
C PHE A 232 4.10 5.38 -13.96
N PRO A 233 3.61 5.65 -15.18
CA PRO A 233 2.22 6.02 -15.37
C PRO A 233 1.32 4.83 -15.08
N GLY A 234 0.20 5.11 -14.43
CA GLY A 234 -0.87 4.14 -14.28
C GLY A 234 -1.54 3.82 -15.62
N GLU A 235 -2.25 2.70 -15.64
CA GLU A 235 -3.01 2.31 -16.82
C GLU A 235 -4.13 3.33 -17.09
N GLY A 236 -4.22 3.80 -18.34
CA GLY A 236 -5.37 4.58 -18.81
C GLY A 236 -6.65 3.75 -18.80
N ARG A 237 -7.73 4.29 -19.36
CA ARG A 237 -8.99 3.55 -19.43
C ARG A 237 -8.84 2.25 -20.22
N SER A 238 -9.22 1.14 -19.60
CA SER A 238 -9.23 -0.18 -20.22
C SER A 238 -10.51 -0.95 -19.91
N ALA A 239 -10.87 -1.87 -20.80
CA ALA A 239 -12.08 -2.67 -20.68
C ALA A 239 -11.78 -4.12 -21.02
N TYR A 240 -12.21 -5.02 -20.15
CA TYR A 240 -12.09 -6.46 -20.32
C TYR A 240 -13.46 -7.10 -20.31
N VAL A 241 -13.65 -8.12 -21.13
CA VAL A 241 -14.84 -8.96 -21.13
C VAL A 241 -14.42 -10.41 -20.97
N GLY A 242 -15.20 -11.19 -20.24
CA GLY A 242 -14.85 -12.57 -19.96
C GLY A 242 -16.04 -13.46 -19.69
N ILE A 243 -15.78 -14.76 -19.76
CA ILE A 243 -16.74 -15.82 -19.47
C ILE A 243 -16.13 -16.72 -18.40
N ARG A 244 -16.89 -17.02 -17.35
CA ARG A 244 -16.55 -18.02 -16.34
C ARG A 244 -17.48 -19.21 -16.47
N MET A 245 -16.91 -20.41 -16.54
CA MET A 245 -17.64 -21.66 -16.55
C MET A 245 -17.24 -22.52 -15.35
N SER A 246 -18.22 -23.13 -14.70
CA SER A 246 -17.99 -24.11 -13.62
C SER A 246 -18.86 -25.35 -13.87
N TYR A 247 -18.24 -26.53 -13.81
CA TYR A 247 -18.87 -27.84 -14.02
C TYR A 247 -19.04 -28.61 -12.72
#